data_AF-A0A915D5F8-F1
#
_entry.id   AF-A0A915D5F8-F1
#
_cell.length_a   1.000
_cell.length_b   1.000
_cell.length_c   1.000
_cell.angle_alpha   90.00
_cell.angle_beta   90.00
_cell.angle_gamma   90.00
#
_symmetry.space_group_name_H-M   'P 1'
#
loop_
_entity.id
_entity.type
_entity.pdbx_description
1 polymer ?
#
loop_
_entity_poly.entity_id
_entity_poly.type
_entity_poly.pdbx_seq_one_letter_code
_entity_poly.pdbx_strand_id
1 'polypeptide(L)'
;MEKEWRLYHCAFKSLENSESIILHGQIPPKAESFQIFLINFRRRYEAIPAEWDTPVDDLKMVQDTKNNIQLKLSFDWKAGGQGLVVESRYKGVWKLKYEQSQNPFIQGGPFDLQLTKLKFFTFDIICNSESITDVKHEWPEDFGDVTHVQVEGDIEIEHFHWKVLGDPCKYKLTMDKDEDEDEE
;
A
#
# COMPACT_ATOMS: atom_id res chain seq x y z
N MET A 1 18.07 18.33 11.26
CA MET A 1 16.98 17.99 10.32
C MET A 1 16.25 16.84 10.95
N GLU A 2 15.09 17.13 11.53
CA GLU A 2 14.18 16.13 12.05
C GLU A 2 13.71 15.23 10.90
N LYS A 3 13.56 13.94 11.18
CA LYS A 3 12.95 13.00 10.25
C LYS A 3 11.46 13.26 10.25
N GLU A 4 10.97 13.91 9.22
CA GLU A 4 9.55 14.07 8.96
C GLU A 4 9.03 12.74 8.41
N TRP A 5 8.40 11.93 9.27
CA TRP A 5 7.77 10.69 8.83
C TRP A 5 6.52 11.03 8.04
N ARG A 6 6.42 10.55 6.80
CA ARG A 6 5.25 10.84 5.96
C ARG A 6 4.37 9.60 5.86
N LEU A 7 3.09 9.79 6.15
CA LEU A 7 2.03 8.82 5.96
C LEU A 7 1.13 9.35 4.84
N TYR A 8 0.88 8.50 3.85
CA TYR A 8 -0.07 8.79 2.78
C TYR A 8 -1.13 7.69 2.77
N HIS A 9 -2.40 8.08 2.72
CA HIS A 9 -3.52 7.13 2.71
C HIS A 9 -4.50 7.50 1.61
N CYS A 10 -4.74 6.56 0.69
CA CYS A 10 -5.78 6.67 -0.32
C CYS A 10 -6.80 5.53 -0.20
N ALA A 11 -8.09 5.88 -0.27
CA ALA A 11 -9.21 4.95 -0.37
C ALA A 11 -9.78 4.95 -1.80
N PHE A 12 -10.19 3.78 -2.29
CA PHE A 12 -10.89 3.62 -3.56
C PHE A 12 -11.90 2.46 -3.49
N LYS A 13 -12.80 2.36 -4.48
CA LYS A 13 -13.94 1.43 -4.43
C LYS A 13 -13.52 -0.04 -4.36
N SER A 14 -12.66 -0.45 -5.28
CA SER A 14 -12.03 -1.77 -5.38
C SER A 14 -10.99 -1.68 -6.50
N LEU A 15 -9.91 -2.46 -6.40
CA LEU A 15 -8.97 -2.64 -7.50
C LEU A 15 -9.40 -3.84 -8.34
N GLU A 16 -9.83 -3.61 -9.56
CA GLU A 16 -10.29 -4.65 -10.50
C GLU A 16 -9.12 -5.27 -11.28
N ASN A 17 -9.35 -6.42 -11.92
CA ASN A 17 -8.31 -7.06 -12.74
C ASN A 17 -7.89 -6.13 -13.90
N SER A 18 -6.59 -6.07 -14.16
CA SER A 18 -5.93 -5.18 -15.12
C SER A 18 -5.93 -3.70 -14.73
N GLU A 19 -6.40 -3.36 -13.52
CA GLU A 19 -6.18 -2.05 -12.94
C GLU A 19 -4.82 -1.98 -12.25
N SER A 20 -4.23 -0.80 -12.31
CA SER A 20 -2.96 -0.49 -11.71
C SER A 20 -3.10 0.67 -10.73
N ILE A 21 -2.44 0.53 -9.59
CA ILE A 21 -2.08 1.67 -8.73
C ILE A 21 -0.74 2.19 -9.23
N ILE A 22 -0.63 3.49 -9.45
CA ILE A 22 0.56 4.16 -9.94
C ILE A 22 0.94 5.27 -8.98
N LEU A 23 2.18 5.22 -8.50
CA LEU A 23 2.79 6.21 -7.63
C LEU A 23 3.99 6.80 -8.35
N HIS A 24 4.05 8.13 -8.42
CA HIS A 24 5.20 8.86 -8.94
C HIS A 24 5.60 9.96 -7.96
N GLY A 25 6.90 10.17 -7.84
CA GLY A 25 7.43 11.30 -7.09
C GLY A 25 8.94 11.24 -6.93
N GLN A 26 9.44 11.71 -5.79
CA GLN A 26 10.87 11.81 -5.50
C GLN A 26 11.25 11.03 -4.24
N ILE A 27 12.44 10.43 -4.29
CA ILE A 27 13.07 9.83 -3.12
C ILE A 27 14.06 10.84 -2.54
N PRO A 28 13.96 11.20 -1.24
CA PRO A 28 14.94 12.07 -0.61
C PRO A 28 16.38 11.52 -0.70
N PRO A 29 17.42 12.37 -0.86
CA PRO A 29 18.83 11.93 -0.98
C PRO A 29 19.37 11.12 0.21
N LYS A 30 18.71 11.19 1.37
CA LYS A 30 19.07 10.47 2.60
C LYS A 30 17.98 9.50 3.06
N ALA A 31 17.08 9.11 2.16
CA ALA A 31 16.01 8.17 2.47
C ALA A 31 16.58 6.85 2.98
N GLU A 32 16.12 6.40 4.14
CA GLU A 32 16.51 5.11 4.71
C GLU A 32 15.64 3.99 4.18
N SER A 33 14.33 4.19 4.21
CA SER A 33 13.36 3.24 3.70
C SER A 33 11.98 3.86 3.53
N PHE A 34 11.16 3.21 2.69
CA PHE A 34 9.72 3.43 2.67
C PHE A 34 8.98 2.11 2.47
N GLN A 35 7.72 2.08 2.85
CA GLN A 35 6.86 0.91 2.80
C GLN A 35 5.53 1.25 2.16
N ILE A 36 4.96 0.28 1.44
CA ILE A 36 3.65 0.37 0.83
C ILE A 36 2.82 -0.80 1.29
N PHE A 37 1.59 -0.52 1.68
CA PHE A 37 0.62 -1.50 2.12
C PHE A 37 -0.60 -1.46 1.22
N LEU A 38 -0.95 -2.61 0.65
CA LEU A 38 -2.23 -2.85 0.02
C LEU A 38 -3.18 -3.42 1.05
N ILE A 39 -4.28 -2.73 1.31
CA ILE A 39 -5.18 -3.02 2.41
C ILE A 39 -6.59 -3.27 1.88
N ASN A 40 -7.29 -4.22 2.49
CA ASN A 40 -8.73 -4.42 2.30
C ASN A 40 -9.47 -4.16 3.60
N PHE A 41 -10.03 -2.95 3.72
CA PHE A 41 -10.99 -2.65 4.76
C PHE A 41 -12.38 -3.16 4.37
N ARG A 42 -12.56 -4.48 4.36
CA ARG A 42 -13.92 -5.02 4.40
C ARG A 42 -14.44 -4.82 5.82
N ARG A 43 -15.63 -4.23 5.96
CA ARG A 43 -16.43 -4.36 7.17
C ARG A 43 -16.67 -5.85 7.39
N ARG A 44 -15.92 -6.46 8.31
CA ARG A 44 -16.43 -7.65 8.97
C ARG A 44 -17.61 -7.18 9.80
N TYR A 45 -18.82 -7.37 9.29
CA TYR A 45 -19.90 -7.74 10.19
C TYR A 45 -19.54 -9.15 10.67
N GLU A 46 -18.65 -9.25 11.65
CA GLU A 46 -18.75 -10.41 12.54
C GLU A 46 -20.18 -10.34 13.08
N ALA A 47 -20.95 -11.42 12.95
CA ALA A 47 -22.26 -11.49 13.55
C ALA A 47 -22.06 -11.25 15.05
N ILE A 48 -22.30 -10.02 15.49
CA ILE A 48 -22.36 -9.67 16.90
C ILE A 48 -23.50 -10.57 17.41
N PRO A 49 -23.25 -11.48 18.37
CA PRO A 49 -24.35 -12.18 19.03
C PRO A 49 -25.37 -11.11 19.42
N ALA A 50 -26.64 -11.34 19.09
CA ALA A 50 -27.72 -10.39 19.36
C ALA A 50 -27.89 -10.23 20.89
N GLU A 51 -26.97 -9.51 21.50
CA GLU A 51 -27.05 -8.95 22.84
C GLU A 51 -27.43 -7.50 22.61
N TRP A 52 -28.68 -7.23 22.93
CA TRP A 52 -29.48 -6.12 22.45
C TRP A 52 -28.96 -4.78 22.99
N ASP A 53 -29.06 -3.75 22.15
CA ASP A 53 -28.95 -2.32 22.47
C ASP A 53 -27.55 -1.65 22.58
N THR A 54 -26.57 -2.05 21.77
CA THR A 54 -25.45 -1.12 21.49
C THR A 54 -25.85 -0.15 20.37
N PRO A 55 -25.91 1.18 20.60
CA PRO A 55 -26.13 2.16 19.55
C PRO A 55 -25.11 1.99 18.42
N VAL A 56 -25.55 2.08 17.17
CA VAL A 56 -24.67 1.95 15.98
C VAL A 56 -23.54 2.98 16.00
N ASP A 57 -23.75 4.11 16.68
CA ASP A 57 -22.78 5.21 16.82
C ASP A 57 -21.65 4.90 17.84
N ASP A 58 -21.80 3.87 18.67
CA ASP A 58 -20.78 3.39 19.64
C ASP A 58 -19.94 2.23 19.10
N LEU A 59 -20.14 1.82 17.84
CA LEU A 59 -19.18 0.99 17.12
C LEU A 59 -17.93 1.83 16.87
N LYS A 60 -17.06 1.91 17.88
CA LYS A 60 -15.65 2.21 17.64
C LYS A 60 -15.21 1.26 16.56
N MET A 61 -14.87 1.80 15.39
CA MET A 61 -14.18 1.06 14.34
C MET A 61 -12.99 0.42 15.02
N VAL A 62 -13.09 -0.86 15.39
CA VAL A 62 -11.96 -1.65 15.82
C VAL A 62 -11.21 -1.91 14.52
N GLN A 63 -10.50 -0.88 14.11
CA GLN A 63 -9.80 -0.73 12.87
C GLN A 63 -8.56 -1.62 13.00
N ASP A 64 -8.78 -2.93 12.88
CA ASP A 64 -7.69 -3.90 12.81
C ASP A 64 -7.05 -3.80 11.43
N THR A 65 -6.40 -2.66 11.18
CA THR A 65 -5.62 -2.36 9.98
C THR A 65 -4.58 -3.43 9.75
N LYS A 66 -3.99 -3.94 10.83
CA LYS A 66 -2.93 -4.94 10.81
C LYS A 66 -3.39 -6.27 10.21
N ASN A 67 -4.59 -6.77 10.53
CA ASN A 67 -5.09 -8.02 9.97
C ASN A 67 -5.64 -7.90 8.54
N ASN A 68 -5.79 -6.69 8.04
CA ASN A 68 -6.37 -6.37 6.73
C ASN A 68 -5.33 -5.96 5.67
N ILE A 69 -4.03 -6.03 5.98
CA ILE A 69 -2.95 -5.84 4.99
C ILE A 69 -2.86 -7.11 4.14
N GLN A 70 -3.05 -7.01 2.82
CA GLN A 70 -2.84 -8.14 1.92
C GLN A 70 -1.38 -8.27 1.47
N LEU A 71 -0.79 -7.13 1.11
CA LEU A 71 0.55 -7.06 0.54
C LEU A 71 1.31 -5.90 1.16
N LYS A 72 2.57 -6.14 1.49
CA LYS A 72 3.51 -5.15 1.97
C LYS A 72 4.74 -5.17 1.07
N LEU A 73 5.12 -4.03 0.55
CA LEU A 73 6.38 -3.82 -0.15
C LEU A 73 7.26 -2.96 0.75
N SER A 74 8.50 -3.39 0.97
CA SER A 74 9.51 -2.63 1.74
C SER A 74 10.69 -2.34 0.85
N PHE A 75 11.06 -1.06 0.75
CA PHE A 75 12.21 -0.57 0.00
C PHE A 75 13.22 0.00 0.99
N ASP A 76 14.42 -0.57 1.04
CA ASP A 76 15.46 -0.26 2.04
C ASP A 76 16.80 0.04 1.36
N TRP A 77 17.48 1.11 1.78
CA TRP A 77 18.83 1.49 1.34
C TRP A 77 19.90 1.35 2.41
N LYS A 78 19.55 0.93 3.63
CA LYS A 78 20.50 0.76 4.73
C LYS A 78 21.58 -0.25 4.37
N ALA A 79 22.79 -0.02 4.85
CA ALA A 79 23.86 -1.00 4.78
C ALA A 79 23.44 -2.27 5.56
N GLY A 80 23.35 -3.41 4.86
CA GLY A 80 22.82 -4.66 5.41
C GLY A 80 21.29 -4.79 5.38
N GLY A 81 20.59 -3.79 4.81
CA GLY A 81 19.17 -3.88 4.47
C GLY A 81 18.91 -4.86 3.33
N GLN A 82 17.64 -5.22 3.14
CA GLN A 82 17.25 -6.29 2.21
C GLN A 82 16.90 -5.79 0.80
N GLY A 83 17.12 -4.51 0.47
CA GLY A 83 16.77 -3.95 -0.85
C GLY A 83 15.26 -3.82 -1.03
N LEU A 84 14.66 -4.68 -1.86
CA LEU A 84 13.21 -4.81 -1.98
C LEU A 84 12.74 -6.13 -1.37
N VAL A 85 11.79 -6.05 -0.46
CA VAL A 85 11.10 -7.21 0.13
C VAL A 85 9.61 -7.08 -0.08
N VAL A 86 8.98 -8.15 -0.56
CA VAL A 86 7.54 -8.23 -0.75
C VAL A 86 6.99 -9.34 0.12
N GLU A 87 6.04 -9.01 0.98
CA GLU A 87 5.42 -9.92 1.92
C GLU A 87 3.90 -9.89 1.75
N SER A 88 3.27 -11.04 1.91
CA SER A 88 1.81 -11.11 2.04
C SER A 88 1.44 -11.47 3.46
N ARG A 89 0.31 -10.96 3.97
CA ARG A 89 -0.22 -11.36 5.27
C ARG A 89 -1.55 -12.07 5.11
N TYR A 90 -1.71 -13.23 5.74
CA TYR A 90 -2.99 -13.94 5.79
C TYR A 90 -3.19 -14.58 7.16
N LYS A 91 -4.39 -14.40 7.73
CA LYS A 91 -4.75 -14.89 9.08
C LYS A 91 -3.69 -14.52 10.13
N GLY A 92 -3.21 -13.28 10.09
CA GLY A 92 -2.21 -12.75 11.00
C GLY A 92 -0.77 -13.16 10.72
N VAL A 93 -0.52 -14.10 9.79
CA VAL A 93 0.81 -14.63 9.48
C VAL A 93 1.40 -13.93 8.26
N TRP A 94 2.62 -13.41 8.41
CA TRP A 94 3.43 -12.88 7.32
C TRP A 94 4.14 -14.00 6.57
N LYS A 95 4.21 -13.87 5.25
CA LYS A 95 4.97 -14.76 4.38
C LYS A 95 5.72 -13.96 3.35
N LEU A 96 7.01 -14.25 3.24
CA LEU A 96 7.87 -13.73 2.18
C LEU A 96 7.36 -14.23 0.82
N LYS A 97 7.23 -13.31 -0.14
CA LYS A 97 6.84 -13.59 -1.52
C LYS A 97 7.97 -13.34 -2.50
N TYR A 98 8.75 -12.30 -2.24
CA TYR A 98 9.88 -11.95 -3.07
C TYR A 98 10.89 -11.15 -2.25
N GLU A 99 12.17 -11.35 -2.55
CA GLU A 99 13.25 -10.51 -2.07
C GLU A 99 14.27 -10.30 -3.17
N GLN A 100 14.81 -9.09 -3.25
CA GLN A 100 16.02 -8.81 -4.00
C GLN A 100 16.91 -7.86 -3.20
N SER A 101 18.19 -8.17 -3.12
CA SER A 101 19.12 -7.44 -2.26
C SER A 101 19.37 -5.99 -2.67
N GLN A 102 19.03 -5.62 -3.91
CA GLN A 102 19.16 -4.25 -4.40
C GLN A 102 17.80 -3.56 -4.44
N ASN A 103 17.75 -2.35 -3.91
CA ASN A 103 16.59 -1.49 -4.08
C ASN A 103 16.51 -1.07 -5.56
N PRO A 104 15.35 -1.22 -6.23
CA PRO A 104 15.21 -0.85 -7.65
C PRO A 104 15.23 0.68 -7.88
N PHE A 105 15.21 1.47 -6.81
CA PHE A 105 15.22 2.93 -6.88
C PHE A 105 16.52 3.53 -6.34
N ILE A 106 16.80 4.76 -6.75
CA ILE A 106 18.02 5.50 -6.40
C ILE A 106 17.66 6.63 -5.42
N GLN A 107 18.40 6.73 -4.30
CA GLN A 107 18.25 7.85 -3.35
C GLN A 107 18.49 9.19 -4.05
N GLY A 108 17.62 10.18 -3.82
CA GLY A 108 17.72 11.50 -4.45
C GLY A 108 17.21 11.56 -5.88
N GLY A 109 16.69 10.46 -6.42
CA GLY A 109 16.15 10.38 -7.77
C GLY A 109 14.61 10.32 -7.81
N PRO A 110 14.03 10.47 -9.01
CA PRO A 110 12.62 10.18 -9.23
C PRO A 110 12.33 8.69 -9.05
N PHE A 111 11.09 8.37 -8.72
CA PHE A 111 10.60 7.00 -8.74
C PHE A 111 9.26 6.92 -9.48
N ASP A 112 9.07 5.79 -10.16
CA ASP A 112 7.79 5.37 -10.71
C ASP A 112 7.51 3.94 -10.24
N LEU A 113 6.43 3.76 -9.49
CA LEU A 113 5.99 2.46 -9.03
C LEU A 113 4.59 2.19 -9.55
N GLN A 114 4.44 1.05 -10.22
CA GLN A 114 3.16 0.57 -10.70
C GLN A 114 2.88 -0.83 -10.13
N LEU A 115 1.73 -0.97 -9.46
CA LEU A 115 1.22 -2.23 -8.93
C LEU A 115 0.00 -2.62 -9.75
N THR A 116 0.18 -3.55 -10.69
CA THR A 116 -0.89 -3.98 -11.60
C THR A 116 -1.52 -5.25 -11.09
N LYS A 117 -2.84 -5.22 -10.85
CA LYS A 117 -3.57 -6.42 -10.50
C LYS A 117 -3.74 -7.29 -11.75
N LEU A 118 -3.10 -8.44 -11.76
CA LEU A 118 -3.29 -9.49 -12.75
C LEU A 118 -4.44 -10.41 -12.33
N LYS A 119 -4.71 -11.43 -13.15
CA LYS A 119 -5.69 -12.48 -12.82
C LYS A 119 -5.21 -13.30 -11.61
N PHE A 120 -6.15 -14.00 -10.97
CA PHE A 120 -5.89 -14.95 -9.89
C PHE A 120 -5.12 -14.38 -8.69
N PHE A 121 -5.42 -13.13 -8.29
CA PHE A 121 -4.86 -12.51 -7.08
C PHE A 121 -3.34 -12.34 -7.17
N THR A 122 -2.85 -12.11 -8.38
CA THR A 122 -1.44 -11.82 -8.65
C THR A 122 -1.27 -10.33 -8.87
N PHE A 123 -0.21 -9.75 -8.33
CA PHE A 123 0.21 -8.38 -8.55
C PHE A 123 1.52 -8.37 -9.31
N ASP A 124 1.57 -7.69 -10.44
CA ASP A 124 2.81 -7.35 -11.11
C ASP A 124 3.39 -6.06 -10.49
N ILE A 125 4.63 -6.13 -10.05
CA ILE A 125 5.37 -5.04 -9.41
C ILE A 125 6.35 -4.48 -10.42
N ILE A 126 6.04 -3.29 -10.91
CA ILE A 126 6.81 -2.59 -11.94
C ILE A 126 7.46 -1.37 -11.30
N CYS A 127 8.79 -1.29 -11.37
CA CYS A 127 9.58 -0.16 -10.86
C CYS A 127 10.30 0.50 -12.04
N ASN A 128 10.16 1.82 -12.21
CA ASN A 128 10.76 2.58 -13.30
C ASN A 128 10.49 1.98 -14.69
N SER A 129 9.24 1.60 -14.94
CA SER A 129 8.79 0.92 -16.17
C SER A 129 9.38 -0.48 -16.42
N GLU A 130 10.09 -1.07 -15.46
CA GLU A 130 10.61 -2.44 -15.53
C GLU A 130 9.83 -3.37 -14.58
N SER A 131 9.30 -4.46 -15.11
CA SER A 131 8.66 -5.52 -14.32
C SER A 131 9.70 -6.25 -13.48
N ILE A 132 9.62 -6.09 -12.16
CA ILE A 132 10.55 -6.71 -11.21
C ILE A 132 10.11 -8.15 -10.89
N THR A 133 8.83 -8.34 -10.58
CA THR A 133 8.28 -9.63 -10.19
C THR A 133 6.74 -9.60 -10.20
N ASP A 134 6.12 -10.76 -10.43
CA ASP A 134 4.72 -11.00 -10.12
C ASP A 134 4.57 -11.79 -8.80
N VAL A 135 3.71 -11.31 -7.91
CA VAL A 135 3.47 -11.92 -6.60
C VAL A 135 2.01 -12.30 -6.43
N LYS A 136 1.75 -13.57 -6.10
CA LYS A 136 0.42 -14.02 -5.71
C LYS A 136 0.19 -13.76 -4.23
N HIS A 137 -0.83 -12.97 -3.89
CA HIS A 137 -1.26 -12.81 -2.50
C HIS A 137 -2.09 -14.03 -2.04
N GLU A 138 -2.01 -14.40 -0.77
CA GLU A 138 -2.55 -15.68 -0.27
C GLU A 138 -4.04 -15.66 0.13
N TRP A 139 -4.81 -14.67 -0.32
CA TRP A 139 -6.19 -14.59 0.12
C TRP A 139 -7.13 -15.49 -0.67
N PRO A 140 -8.16 -16.06 -0.02
CA PRO A 140 -9.25 -16.71 -0.71
C PRO A 140 -9.96 -15.74 -1.65
N GLU A 141 -10.48 -16.26 -2.76
CA GLU A 141 -11.30 -15.53 -3.75
C GLU A 141 -12.42 -14.70 -3.12
N ASP A 142 -12.95 -15.16 -2.00
CA ASP A 142 -14.14 -14.61 -1.34
C ASP A 142 -13.83 -13.38 -0.45
N PHE A 143 -12.55 -13.08 -0.19
CA PHE A 143 -12.13 -12.05 0.76
C PHE A 143 -12.29 -10.61 0.23
N GLY A 144 -12.54 -10.46 -1.07
CA GLY A 144 -12.70 -9.16 -1.73
C GLY A 144 -11.38 -8.48 -2.06
N ASP A 145 -11.48 -7.39 -2.81
CA ASP A 145 -10.33 -6.72 -3.42
C ASP A 145 -9.68 -5.67 -2.53
N VAL A 146 -8.47 -5.25 -2.93
CA VAL A 146 -7.79 -4.09 -2.32
C VAL A 146 -8.72 -2.89 -2.42
N THR A 147 -8.85 -2.15 -1.33
CA THR A 147 -9.68 -0.93 -1.25
C THR A 147 -8.87 0.29 -0.81
N HIS A 148 -7.70 0.08 -0.22
CA HIS A 148 -6.87 1.15 0.30
C HIS A 148 -5.41 0.91 0.00
N VAL A 149 -4.68 2.00 -0.21
CA VAL A 149 -3.22 2.03 -0.31
C VAL A 149 -2.72 2.96 0.77
N GLN A 150 -1.75 2.47 1.54
CA GLN A 150 -1.05 3.25 2.54
C GLN A 150 0.44 3.25 2.21
N VAL A 151 1.07 4.41 2.27
CA VAL A 151 2.52 4.58 2.05
C VAL A 151 3.11 5.24 3.28
N GLU A 152 4.21 4.70 3.77
CA GLU A 152 4.90 5.16 4.98
C GLU A 152 6.40 5.29 4.74
N GLY A 153 7.02 6.29 5.36
CA GLY A 153 8.48 6.43 5.42
C GLY A 153 9.03 7.53 4.53
N ASP A 154 10.29 7.38 4.11
CA ASP A 154 11.08 8.43 3.48
C ASP A 154 10.76 8.56 1.97
N ILE A 155 9.62 9.16 1.63
CA ILE A 155 9.20 9.36 0.25
C ILE A 155 8.35 10.62 0.04
N GLU A 156 8.49 11.23 -1.13
CA GLU A 156 7.67 12.36 -1.58
C GLU A 156 6.78 11.91 -2.73
N ILE A 157 5.47 11.76 -2.49
CA ILE A 157 4.52 11.37 -3.54
C ILE A 157 4.01 12.65 -4.21
N GLU A 158 4.29 12.78 -5.51
CA GLU A 158 3.78 13.90 -6.32
C GLU A 158 2.44 13.54 -6.97
N HIS A 159 2.31 12.29 -7.43
CA HIS A 159 1.13 11.79 -8.12
C HIS A 159 0.72 10.41 -7.64
N PHE A 160 -0.56 10.27 -7.31
CA PHE A 160 -1.24 9.01 -7.10
C PHE A 160 -2.33 8.84 -8.15
N HIS A 161 -2.31 7.73 -8.89
CA HIS A 161 -3.37 7.37 -9.83
C HIS A 161 -3.80 5.91 -9.64
N TRP A 162 -5.07 5.61 -9.90
CA TRP A 162 -5.53 4.25 -10.17
C TRP A 162 -6.31 4.21 -11.48
N LYS A 163 -6.01 3.24 -12.35
CA LYS A 163 -6.67 3.10 -13.66
C LYS A 163 -6.46 1.72 -14.27
N VAL A 164 -7.29 1.36 -15.26
CA VAL A 164 -6.96 0.31 -16.23
C VAL A 164 -5.82 0.80 -17.12
N LEU A 165 -4.82 -0.05 -17.39
CA LEU A 165 -3.75 0.25 -18.34
C LEU A 165 -4.33 0.58 -19.73
N GLY A 166 -4.03 1.79 -20.23
CA GLY A 166 -4.53 2.30 -21.51
C GLY A 166 -5.74 3.23 -21.41
N ASP A 167 -6.42 3.29 -20.27
CA ASP A 167 -7.49 4.28 -20.05
C ASP A 167 -6.91 5.64 -19.61
N PRO A 168 -7.57 6.77 -19.94
CA PRO A 168 -7.27 8.05 -19.31
C PRO A 168 -7.51 7.96 -17.79
N CYS A 169 -6.66 8.61 -16.99
CA CYS A 169 -6.77 8.58 -15.53
C CYS A 169 -8.17 9.06 -15.10
N LYS A 170 -8.90 8.19 -14.39
CA LYS A 170 -10.26 8.49 -13.92
C LYS A 170 -10.26 9.36 -12.66
N TYR A 171 -9.18 9.27 -11.87
CA TYR A 171 -9.03 9.98 -10.60
C TYR A 171 -7.56 10.38 -10.40
N LYS A 172 -7.32 11.63 -10.05
CA LYS A 172 -6.02 12.16 -9.59
C LYS A 172 -6.25 12.67 -8.18
N LEU A 173 -5.57 12.05 -7.22
CA LEU A 173 -5.56 12.54 -5.86
C LEU A 173 -4.20 13.20 -5.64
N THR A 174 -4.22 14.50 -5.37
CA THR A 174 -3.12 15.14 -4.65
C THR A 174 -3.25 14.68 -3.21
N MET A 175 -2.21 14.01 -2.71
CA MET A 175 -2.16 13.66 -1.31
C MET A 175 -2.01 14.94 -0.51
N ASP A 176 -2.94 15.21 0.39
CA ASP A 176 -2.74 16.24 1.41
C ASP A 176 -1.63 15.73 2.35
N LYS A 177 -0.66 16.60 2.63
CA LYS A 177 0.26 16.34 3.73
C LYS A 177 -0.58 16.50 5.00
N ASP A 178 -0.52 15.53 5.91
CA ASP A 178 -1.02 15.75 7.26
C ASP A 178 -0.22 16.95 7.81
N GLU A 179 -0.83 18.14 7.81
CA GLU A 179 -0.31 19.29 8.53
C GLU A 179 -0.51 18.95 10.00
N ASP A 180 0.59 18.67 10.71
CA ASP A 180 0.56 18.54 12.15
C ASP A 180 -0.10 19.82 12.71
N GLU A 181 -1.27 19.68 13.34
CA GLU A 181 -1.85 20.74 14.16
C GLU A 181 -0.89 20.95 15.33
N ASP A 182 0.00 21.94 15.18
CA ASP A 182 0.77 22.51 16.27
C ASP A 182 -0.23 23.05 17.31
N GLU A 183 -0.54 22.24 18.33
CA GLU A 183 -1.18 22.72 19.55
C GLU A 183 -0.20 23.67 20.26
N GLU A 184 -0.38 24.99 20.07
CA GLU A 184 0.24 26.08 20.86
C GLU A 184 -0.26 26.10 22.32
#